data_AF-A0A2J4ZUJ3-F1
#
_entry.id   AF-A0A2J4ZUJ3-F1
#
_cell.length_a   1.000
_cell.length_b   1.000
_cell.length_c   1.000
_cell.angle_alpha   90.00
_cell.angle_beta   90.00
_cell.angle_gamma   90.00
#
_symmetry.space_group_name_H-M   'P 1'
#
loop_
_entity.id
_entity.type
_entity.pdbx_description
1 polymer ?
#
loop_
_entity_poly.entity_id
_entity_poly.type
_entity_poly.pdbx_seq_one_letter_code
_entity_poly.pdbx_strand_id
1 'polypeptide(L)' 'IKEISPRPILFVHGEKAHSLYFSKTAYEAANQPTELLIVKDATHVDLYDRMDKIPFDNITAFFNKYLNK' A
#
# COMPACT_ATOMS: atom_id res chain seq x y z
N ILE A 1 -6.17 -6.60 12.17
CA ILE A 1 -5.30 -5.42 12.22
C ILE A 1 -6.05 -4.14 12.63
N LYS A 2 -7.05 -4.27 13.52
CA LYS A 2 -7.84 -3.14 14.02
C LYS A 2 -7.05 -2.30 15.03
N GLU A 3 -6.08 -2.93 15.70
CA GLU A 3 -5.18 -2.40 16.71
C GLU A 3 -4.21 -1.31 16.23
N ILE A 4 -4.11 -1.08 14.92
CA ILE A 4 -3.23 -0.04 14.36
C ILE A 4 -3.86 1.35 14.48
N SER A 5 -5.18 1.45 14.28
CA SER A 5 -5.94 2.70 14.38
C SER A 5 -5.74 3.37 15.75
N PRO A 6 -5.62 4.73 15.82
CA PRO A 6 -5.86 5.71 14.77
C PRO A 6 -4.68 6.00 13.84
N ARG A 7 -3.57 5.24 13.93
CA ARG A 7 -2.44 5.43 13.01
C ARG A 7 -2.84 5.04 11.58
N PRO A 8 -2.40 5.78 10.56
CA PRO A 8 -2.77 5.53 9.18
C PRO A 8 -2.06 4.30 8.60
N ILE A 9 -2.72 3.62 7.67
CA ILE A 9 -2.16 2.49 6.91
C ILE A 9 -2.26 2.76 5.41
N LEU A 10 -1.18 2.53 4.68
CA LEU A 10 -1.16 2.48 3.22
C LEU A 10 -0.73 1.08 2.78
N PHE A 11 -1.64 0.36 2.12
CA PHE A 11 -1.32 -0.87 1.40
C PHE A 11 -0.92 -0.52 -0.04
N VAL A 12 0.19 -1.08 -0.52
CA VAL A 12 0.64 -0.93 -1.91
C VAL A 12 0.74 -2.32 -2.53
N HIS A 13 0.05 -2.57 -3.63
CA HIS A 13 0.05 -3.90 -4.24
C HIS A 13 -0.14 -3.85 -5.76
N GLY A 14 0.51 -4.77 -6.48
CA GLY A 14 0.38 -4.85 -7.94
C GLY A 14 -0.97 -5.42 -8.39
N GLU A 15 -1.55 -4.84 -9.44
CA GLU A 15 -2.83 -5.26 -10.04
C GLU A 15 -2.83 -6.73 -10.51
N LYS A 16 -1.72 -7.17 -11.09
CA LYS A 16 -1.53 -8.52 -11.64
C LYS A 16 -0.80 -9.46 -10.67
N ALA A 17 -0.59 -9.03 -9.43
CA ALA A 17 0.07 -9.86 -8.44
C ALA A 17 -0.88 -10.98 -7.98
N HIS A 18 -0.45 -12.24 -8.06
CA HIS A 18 -1.19 -13.38 -7.52
C HIS A 18 -1.50 -13.23 -6.02
N SER A 19 -0.67 -12.46 -5.30
CA SER A 19 -0.76 -12.19 -3.87
C SER A 19 -1.68 -11.01 -3.51
N LEU A 20 -2.34 -10.35 -4.48
CA LEU A 20 -3.17 -9.15 -4.24
C LEU A 20 -4.29 -9.37 -3.20
N TYR A 21 -4.83 -10.58 -3.13
CA TYR A 21 -5.89 -10.90 -2.18
C TYR A 21 -5.47 -10.70 -0.72
N PHE A 22 -4.19 -10.89 -0.37
CA PHE A 22 -3.71 -10.66 0.99
C PHE A 22 -3.90 -9.21 1.42
N SER A 23 -3.50 -8.25 0.58
CA SER A 23 -3.67 -6.82 0.87
C SER A 23 -5.14 -6.39 0.85
N LYS A 24 -5.98 -6.97 -0.01
CA LYS A 24 -7.43 -6.71 0.01
C LYS A 24 -8.08 -7.18 1.31
N THR A 25 -7.81 -8.42 1.74
CA THR A 25 -8.33 -8.95 3.02
C THR A 25 -7.82 -8.15 4.21
N ALA A 26 -6.54 -7.75 4.21
CA ALA A 26 -6.00 -6.89 5.26
C ALA A 26 -6.67 -5.50 5.28
N TYR A 27 -6.83 -4.87 4.12
CA TYR A 27 -7.50 -3.58 3.96
C TYR A 27 -8.94 -3.62 4.48
N GLU A 28 -9.73 -4.64 4.12
CA GLU A 28 -11.11 -4.82 4.60
C GLU A 28 -11.17 -5.05 6.12
N ALA A 29 -10.15 -5.68 6.71
CA ALA A 29 -10.06 -5.92 8.15
C ALA A 29 -9.49 -4.73 8.95
N ALA A 30 -8.98 -3.69 8.29
CA ALA A 30 -8.40 -2.51 8.92
C ALA A 30 -9.48 -1.48 9.31
N ASN A 31 -9.25 -0.81 10.44
CA ASN A 31 -10.01 0.38 10.79
C ASN A 31 -9.38 1.62 10.13
N GLN A 32 -10.20 2.64 9.85
CA GLN A 32 -9.73 3.91 9.29
C GLN A 32 -8.77 4.63 10.27
N PRO A 33 -7.83 5.46 9.75
CA PRO A 33 -7.59 5.78 8.34
C PRO A 33 -6.76 4.72 7.59
N THR A 34 -7.29 4.19 6.48
CA THR A 34 -6.62 3.16 5.66
C THR A 34 -6.81 3.41 4.16
N GLU A 35 -5.76 3.17 3.37
CA GLU A 35 -5.73 3.35 1.92
C GLU A 35 -5.19 2.08 1.22
N LEU A 36 -5.71 1.74 0.04
CA LEU A 36 -5.21 0.65 -0.82
C LEU A 36 -4.83 1.22 -2.19
N LEU A 37 -3.53 1.28 -2.46
CA LEU A 37 -2.96 1.71 -3.72
C LEU A 37 -2.67 0.50 -4.62
N ILE A 38 -3.38 0.43 -5.75
CA ILE A 38 -3.18 -0.61 -6.77
C ILE A 38 -2.27 -0.09 -7.86
N VAL A 39 -1.11 -0.73 -8.03
CA VAL A 39 -0.14 -0.41 -9.10
C VAL A 39 -0.54 -1.16 -10.36
N LYS A 40 -1.03 -0.42 -11.37
CA LYS A 40 -1.48 -0.95 -12.65
C LYS A 40 -0.37 -1.77 -13.33
N ASP A 41 -0.72 -2.88 -13.96
CA ASP A 41 0.20 -3.74 -14.72
C ASP A 41 1.42 -4.27 -13.95
N ALA A 42 1.42 -4.20 -12.61
CA ALA A 42 2.48 -4.75 -11.75
C ALA A 42 2.11 -6.12 -11.19
N THR A 43 3.08 -7.03 -11.21
CA THR A 43 3.05 -8.35 -10.54
C THR A 43 3.65 -8.25 -9.14
N HIS A 44 3.77 -9.37 -8.43
CA HIS A 44 4.30 -9.39 -7.06
C HIS A 44 5.76 -8.93 -6.99
N VAL A 45 6.61 -9.47 -7.86
CA VAL A 45 8.06 -9.19 -7.83
C VAL A 45 8.43 -7.87 -8.50
N ASP A 46 7.55 -7.32 -9.34
CA ASP A 46 7.76 -5.98 -9.92
C ASP A 46 7.96 -4.92 -8.82
N LEU A 47 7.28 -5.04 -7.68
CA LEU A 47 7.42 -4.08 -6.58
C LEU A 47 8.69 -4.28 -5.73
N TYR A 48 9.60 -5.17 -6.12
CA TYR A 48 10.87 -5.39 -5.40
C TYR A 48 12.00 -4.52 -5.95
N ASP A 49 12.08 -4.37 -7.29
CA ASP A 49 13.23 -3.76 -7.96
C ASP A 49 12.88 -2.89 -9.18
N ARG A 50 11.63 -2.90 -9.66
CA ARG A 50 11.21 -2.07 -10.80
C ARG A 50 10.94 -0.65 -10.36
N MET A 51 11.97 0.19 -10.44
CA MET A 51 11.89 1.62 -10.12
C MET A 51 10.79 2.37 -10.90
N ASP A 52 10.43 1.87 -12.09
CA ASP A 52 9.34 2.40 -12.92
C ASP A 52 7.93 1.98 -12.45
N LYS A 53 7.83 1.00 -11.54
CA LYS A 53 6.55 0.49 -11.00
C LYS A 53 6.37 0.77 -9.52
N ILE A 54 7.44 0.84 -8.73
CA ILE A 54 7.34 1.13 -7.31
C ILE A 54 6.87 2.58 -7.13
N PRO A 55 5.75 2.85 -6.44
CA PRO A 55 5.17 4.19 -6.34
C PRO A 55 5.84 4.99 -5.20
N PHE A 56 7.15 5.26 -5.34
CA PHE A 56 7.95 5.97 -4.34
C PHE A 56 7.38 7.36 -3.99
N ASP A 57 6.80 8.07 -4.96
CA ASP A 57 6.20 9.39 -4.74
C ASP A 57 4.97 9.30 -3.82
N ASN A 58 4.10 8.29 -4.01
CA ASN A 58 2.94 8.06 -3.15
C ASN A 58 3.37 7.66 -1.73
N ILE A 59 4.38 6.79 -1.60
CA ILE A 59 4.93 6.35 -0.32
C ILE A 59 5.54 7.55 0.43
N THR A 60 6.32 8.37 -0.27
CA THR A 60 6.92 9.61 0.27
C THR A 60 5.86 10.60 0.71
N ALA A 61 4.84 10.84 -0.13
CA ALA A 61 3.73 11.74 0.19
C ALA A 61 2.94 11.28 1.43
N PHE A 62 2.67 9.97 1.55
CA PHE A 62 2.02 9.40 2.73
C PHE A 62 2.82 9.65 4.01
N PHE A 63 4.12 9.36 4.00
CA PHE A 63 4.95 9.59 5.18
C PHE A 63 5.10 11.08 5.52
N ASN A 64 5.30 11.95 4.53
CA ASN A 64 5.37 13.41 4.77
C ASN A 64 4.08 13.93 5.42
N LYS A 65 2.91 13.45 4.96
CA LYS A 65 1.61 13.82 5.52
C LYS A 65 1.44 13.41 6.99
N TYR A 66 1.98 12.25 7.40
CA TYR A 66 1.67 11.65 8.70
C TYR A 66 2.82 11.63 9.72
N LEU A 67 4.04 11.98 9.32
CA LEU A 67 5.21 12.04 10.21
C LEU A 67 5.72 13.46 10.48
N ASN A 68 5.01 14.51 10.03
CA ASN A 68 5.39 15.91 10.24
C ASN A 68 6.85 16.20 9.89
N LYS A 69 7.27 15.82 8.67
CA LYS A 69 8.54 16.30 8.11
C LYS A 69 8.34 17.61 7.36
#